data_AF-A0A9D7Q4I7-F1
#
_entry.id   AF-A0A9D7Q4I7-F1
#
_cell.length_a   1.000
_cell.length_b   1.000
_cell.length_c   1.000
_cell.angle_alpha   90.00
_cell.angle_beta   90.00
_cell.angle_gamma   90.00
#
_symmetry.space_group_name_H-M   'P 1'
#
loop_
_entity.id
_entity.type
_entity.pdbx_description
1 polymer ?
#
loop_
_entity_poly.entity_id
_entity_poly.type
_entity_poly.pdbx_seq_one_letter_code
_entity_poly.pdbx_strand_id
1 'polypeptide(L)'
;MQKAKYYITTFLFAIAFNINAQVPTGPEIAWQRCYGGSANDFFSDAIHTTDGGILASILTSSTNGDLTGIPYSNGWIIKFNSDLEIEWQKFSGYYDCQFTANKIFQLNDESYIYGGATEIDCGENNGFWTLV
;
A
#
# COMPACT_ATOMS: atom_id res chain seq x y z
N MET A 1 4.88 24.45 79.84
CA MET A 1 3.82 23.41 79.88
C MET A 1 3.55 22.93 78.45
N GLN A 2 3.11 21.69 78.32
CA GLN A 2 3.26 20.77 77.19
C GLN A 2 1.97 20.69 76.33
N LYS A 3 2.10 20.22 75.08
CA LYS A 3 1.08 19.59 74.18
C LYS A 3 0.20 20.59 73.38
N ALA A 4 -0.22 20.36 72.13
CA ALA A 4 -0.30 19.14 71.32
C ALA A 4 -0.31 19.46 69.81
N LYS A 5 0.24 18.54 68.99
CA LYS A 5 0.05 18.44 67.54
C LYS A 5 -1.08 17.44 67.26
N TYR A 6 -2.17 17.81 66.56
CA TYR A 6 -3.09 16.90 65.82
C TYR A 6 -3.85 17.75 64.78
N TYR A 7 -3.64 17.62 63.47
CA TYR A 7 -4.17 16.59 62.54
C TYR A 7 -5.71 16.52 62.50
N ILE A 8 -6.33 17.41 61.71
CA ILE A 8 -7.75 17.43 61.32
C ILE A 8 -7.78 18.15 59.95
N THR A 9 -8.38 17.73 58.84
CA THR A 9 -9.01 16.51 58.34
C THR A 9 -9.38 16.84 56.88
N THR A 10 -9.14 15.92 55.95
CA THR A 10 -9.93 15.74 54.71
C THR A 10 -9.89 16.85 53.65
N PHE A 11 -9.19 16.61 52.53
CA PHE A 11 -9.89 16.61 51.24
C PHE A 11 -9.20 15.62 50.30
N LEU A 12 -9.81 14.42 50.25
CA LEU A 12 -9.71 13.51 49.13
C LEU A 12 -9.99 14.29 47.85
N PHE A 13 -9.02 14.49 46.97
CA PHE A 13 -9.21 14.37 45.52
C PHE A 13 -7.87 14.41 44.79
N ALA A 14 -7.19 13.27 44.79
CA ALA A 14 -6.34 12.92 43.67
C ALA A 14 -6.53 11.43 43.46
N ILE A 15 -7.70 11.06 42.93
CA ILE A 15 -7.80 9.83 42.16
C ILE A 15 -6.79 10.04 41.04
N ALA A 16 -5.62 9.43 41.19
CA ALA A 16 -4.73 9.23 40.07
C ALA A 16 -5.57 8.51 39.03
N PHE A 17 -6.02 9.25 38.01
CA PHE A 17 -6.53 8.69 36.78
C PHE A 17 -5.34 7.92 36.18
N ASN A 18 -5.18 6.67 36.60
CA ASN A 18 -4.40 5.70 35.88
C ASN A 18 -5.23 5.37 34.65
N ILE A 19 -5.16 6.25 33.64
CA ILE A 19 -5.48 5.89 32.27
C ILE A 19 -4.41 4.90 31.83
N ASN A 20 -4.56 3.64 32.24
CA ASN A 20 -3.97 2.51 31.54
C ASN A 20 -4.74 2.35 30.23
N ALA A 21 -4.64 3.34 29.35
CA ALA A 21 -4.79 3.06 27.93
C ALA A 21 -3.53 2.25 27.59
N GLN A 22 -3.66 0.93 27.51
CA GLN A 22 -2.61 0.13 26.88
C GLN A 22 -2.44 0.72 25.48
N VAL A 23 -1.29 1.37 25.24
CA VAL A 23 -0.84 1.65 23.89
C VAL A 23 -0.90 0.31 23.16
N PRO A 24 -1.58 0.21 22.01
CA PRO A 24 -1.66 -1.05 21.27
C PRO A 24 -0.25 -1.60 21.11
N THR A 25 0.05 -2.75 21.75
CA THR A 25 1.38 -3.37 21.70
C THR A 25 1.59 -4.18 20.43
N GLY A 26 0.67 -4.03 19.46
CA GLY A 26 0.75 -4.62 18.15
C GLY A 26 1.39 -3.66 17.15
N PRO A 27 1.76 -4.16 15.96
CA PRO A 27 2.20 -3.29 14.88
C PRO A 27 1.13 -2.23 14.60
N GLU A 28 1.52 -0.96 14.69
CA GLU A 28 0.69 0.19 14.33
C GLU A 28 0.82 0.42 12.82
N ILE A 29 -0.31 0.65 12.14
CA ILE A 29 -0.30 1.00 10.72
C ILE A 29 0.28 2.41 10.60
N ALA A 30 1.53 2.52 10.17
CA ALA A 30 2.21 3.80 9.99
C ALA A 30 1.57 4.63 8.86
N TRP A 31 1.06 3.97 7.81
CA TRP A 31 0.43 4.62 6.66
C TRP A 31 -0.52 3.68 5.93
N GLN A 32 -1.58 4.24 5.37
CA GLN A 32 -2.52 3.53 4.49
C GLN A 32 -3.10 4.48 3.43
N ARG A 33 -3.27 3.98 2.21
CA ARG A 33 -4.02 4.65 1.14
C ARG A 33 -4.68 3.60 0.26
N CYS A 34 -5.86 3.94 -0.25
CA CYS A 34 -6.52 3.16 -1.28
C CYS A 34 -6.14 3.70 -2.66
N TYR A 35 -5.78 2.79 -3.57
CA TYR A 35 -5.45 3.08 -4.95
C TYR A 35 -6.44 2.37 -5.86
N GLY A 36 -7.02 3.09 -6.83
CA GLY A 36 -7.99 2.50 -7.74
C GLY A 36 -8.99 3.50 -8.33
N GLY A 37 -10.10 2.96 -8.82
CA GLY A 37 -11.20 3.71 -9.40
C GLY A 37 -12.56 3.14 -9.00
N SER A 38 -13.56 3.34 -9.85
CA SER A 38 -14.95 2.96 -9.57
C SER A 38 -15.28 1.50 -9.85
N ALA A 39 -14.37 0.74 -10.45
CA ALA A 39 -14.57 -0.66 -10.81
C ALA A 39 -13.74 -1.59 -9.90
N ASN A 40 -13.52 -2.83 -10.34
CA ASN A 40 -12.77 -3.79 -9.55
C ASN A 40 -11.27 -3.58 -9.71
N ASP A 41 -10.57 -3.44 -8.58
CA ASP A 41 -9.13 -3.29 -8.49
C ASP A 41 -8.57 -4.29 -7.47
N PHE A 42 -7.71 -5.18 -7.92
CA PHE A 42 -7.14 -6.29 -7.17
C PHE A 42 -5.64 -6.17 -7.09
N PHE A 43 -5.12 -6.03 -5.88
CA PHE A 43 -3.68 -6.09 -5.65
C PHE A 43 -3.13 -7.49 -5.98
N SER A 44 -2.06 -7.56 -6.76
CA SER A 44 -1.49 -8.81 -7.27
C SER A 44 -0.16 -9.17 -6.61
N ASP A 45 0.78 -8.24 -6.55
CA ASP A 45 2.13 -8.48 -6.05
C ASP A 45 2.79 -7.17 -5.63
N ALA A 46 3.72 -7.23 -4.67
CA ALA A 46 4.66 -6.14 -4.44
C ALA A 46 6.00 -6.62 -3.90
N ILE A 47 7.03 -5.85 -4.19
CA ILE A 47 8.39 -6.06 -3.71
C ILE A 47 8.96 -4.77 -3.13
N HIS A 48 9.85 -4.91 -2.15
CA HIS A 48 10.77 -3.83 -1.79
C HIS A 48 11.79 -3.67 -2.90
N THR A 49 12.11 -2.42 -3.22
CA THR A 49 13.12 -2.09 -4.22
C THR A 49 14.44 -1.71 -3.54
N THR A 50 15.56 -1.95 -4.22
CA THR A 50 16.93 -1.69 -3.72
C THR A 50 17.18 -0.22 -3.35
N ASP A 51 16.46 0.70 -3.96
CA ASP A 51 16.46 2.13 -3.65
C ASP A 51 15.63 2.50 -2.40
N GLY A 52 15.07 1.51 -1.69
CA GLY A 52 14.29 1.69 -0.48
C GLY A 52 12.79 1.94 -0.72
N GLY A 53 12.34 1.91 -1.97
CA GLY A 53 10.93 2.06 -2.34
C GLY A 53 10.13 0.75 -2.33
N ILE A 54 8.94 0.81 -2.93
CA ILE A 54 8.05 -0.34 -3.15
C ILE A 54 7.59 -0.34 -4.61
N LEU A 55 7.67 -1.48 -5.28
CA LEU A 55 7.04 -1.68 -6.58
C LEU A 55 5.84 -2.62 -6.41
N ALA A 56 4.65 -2.17 -6.82
CA ALA A 56 3.41 -2.90 -6.70
C ALA A 56 2.74 -3.13 -8.06
N SER A 57 2.00 -4.22 -8.18
CA SER A 57 1.13 -4.52 -9.33
C SER A 57 -0.31 -4.73 -8.89
N ILE A 58 -1.22 -4.21 -9.70
CA ILE A 58 -2.67 -4.25 -9.49
C ILE A 58 -3.31 -4.72 -10.79
N LEU A 59 -4.20 -5.69 -10.70
CA LEU A 59 -5.16 -6.01 -11.74
C LEU A 59 -6.34 -5.06 -11.60
N THR A 60 -6.68 -4.33 -12.64
CA THR A 60 -7.69 -3.26 -12.55
C THR A 60 -8.66 -3.38 -13.72
N SER A 61 -9.91 -3.01 -13.47
CA SER A 61 -10.94 -2.80 -14.51
C SER A 61 -11.42 -1.35 -14.54
N SER A 62 -10.72 -0.49 -13.79
CA SER A 62 -11.03 0.92 -13.62
C SER A 62 -10.33 1.76 -14.69
N THR A 63 -10.99 2.85 -15.12
CA THR A 63 -10.48 3.83 -16.10
C THR A 63 -10.56 5.27 -15.56
N ASN A 64 -10.80 5.41 -14.26
CA ASN A 64 -10.97 6.67 -13.54
C ASN A 64 -10.27 6.60 -12.16
N GLY A 65 -10.46 7.61 -11.33
CA GLY A 65 -9.80 7.69 -10.03
C GLY A 65 -8.31 7.97 -10.20
N ASP A 66 -7.46 7.08 -9.67
CA ASP A 66 -6.00 7.17 -9.85
C ASP A 66 -5.55 6.74 -11.27
N LEU A 67 -6.45 6.16 -12.08
CA LEU A 67 -6.19 5.62 -13.42
C LEU A 67 -6.70 6.52 -14.56
N THR A 68 -6.81 7.83 -14.34
CA THR A 68 -7.40 8.76 -15.32
C THR A 68 -6.64 8.83 -16.64
N GLY A 69 -7.39 8.84 -17.75
CA GLY A 69 -6.83 9.06 -19.10
C GLY A 69 -6.49 7.77 -19.85
N ILE A 70 -6.92 6.62 -19.35
CA ILE A 70 -6.58 5.31 -19.90
C ILE A 70 -7.85 4.63 -20.39
N PRO A 71 -7.94 4.30 -21.68
CA PRO A 71 -9.18 3.78 -22.25
C PRO A 71 -9.47 2.35 -21.78
N TYR A 72 -8.41 1.56 -21.56
CA TYR A 72 -8.46 0.17 -21.08
C TYR A 72 -7.21 -0.10 -20.24
N SER A 73 -7.38 -0.67 -19.06
CA SER A 73 -6.30 -1.07 -18.17
C SER A 73 -6.67 -2.43 -17.60
N ASN A 74 -5.73 -3.37 -17.61
CA ASN A 74 -5.91 -4.68 -16.98
C ASN A 74 -4.80 -4.97 -15.97
N GLY A 75 -3.64 -4.37 -16.14
CA GLY A 75 -2.53 -4.35 -15.20
C GLY A 75 -2.04 -2.93 -15.00
N TRP A 76 -1.75 -2.61 -13.75
CA TRP A 76 -1.26 -1.32 -13.31
C TRP A 76 -0.06 -1.55 -12.41
N ILE A 77 1.09 -1.01 -12.79
CA ILE A 77 2.34 -1.07 -12.03
C ILE A 77 2.57 0.30 -11.41
N ILE A 78 2.79 0.35 -10.09
CA ILE A 78 3.05 1.57 -9.34
C ILE A 78 4.38 1.44 -8.61
N LYS A 79 5.29 2.39 -8.82
CA LYS A 79 6.50 2.55 -8.04
C LYS A 79 6.32 3.66 -7.02
N PHE A 80 6.60 3.33 -5.77
CA PHE A 80 6.71 4.25 -4.67
C PHE A 80 8.19 4.49 -4.32
N ASN A 81 8.52 5.72 -3.93
CA ASN A 81 9.81 6.05 -3.33
C ASN A 81 9.86 5.61 -1.85
N SER A 82 10.97 5.87 -1.16
CA SER A 82 11.17 5.52 0.26
C SER A 82 10.21 6.23 1.21
N ASP A 83 9.63 7.35 0.80
CA ASP A 83 8.65 8.13 1.56
C ASP A 83 7.19 7.70 1.24
N LEU A 84 7.01 6.62 0.48
CA LEU A 84 5.74 6.08 0.02
C LEU A 84 4.92 7.03 -0.89
N GLU A 85 5.61 7.97 -1.55
CA GLU A 85 5.03 8.79 -2.61
C GLU A 85 5.18 8.09 -3.96
N ILE A 86 4.21 8.30 -4.88
CA ILE A 86 4.28 7.73 -6.23
C ILE A 86 5.43 8.39 -6.98
N GLU A 87 6.40 7.58 -7.38
CA GLU A 87 7.51 7.99 -8.24
C GLU A 87 7.10 7.93 -9.72
N TRP A 88 6.49 6.80 -10.11
CA TRP A 88 5.91 6.62 -11.44
C TRP A 88 4.85 5.51 -11.44
N GLN A 89 4.03 5.51 -12.48
CA GLN A 89 3.06 4.46 -12.75
C GLN A 89 3.01 4.11 -14.24
N LYS A 90 2.84 2.82 -14.53
CA LYS A 90 2.74 2.28 -15.89
C LYS A 90 1.52 1.37 -15.97
N PHE A 91 0.92 1.31 -17.15
CA PHE A 91 -0.30 0.55 -17.38
C PHE A 91 -0.06 -0.44 -18.51
N SER A 92 -0.48 -1.68 -18.27
CA SER A 92 -0.42 -2.77 -19.22
C SER A 92 -1.84 -3.26 -19.46
N GLY A 93 -2.23 -3.41 -20.71
CA GLY A 93 -3.56 -3.90 -21.03
C GLY A 93 -3.89 -3.61 -22.47
N TYR A 94 -4.70 -4.50 -23.05
CA TYR A 94 -5.28 -4.29 -24.36
C TYR A 94 -6.80 -4.45 -24.24
N TYR A 95 -7.52 -3.91 -25.21
CA TYR A 95 -8.97 -4.03 -25.28
C TYR A 95 -9.36 -5.52 -25.22
N ASP A 96 -10.30 -5.87 -24.34
CA ASP A 96 -10.86 -7.22 -24.21
C ASP A 96 -9.90 -8.31 -23.68
N CYS A 97 -8.74 -7.92 -23.14
CA CYS A 97 -7.82 -8.83 -22.49
C CYS A 97 -8.16 -9.04 -21.01
N GLN A 98 -8.04 -10.28 -20.51
CA GLN A 98 -8.14 -10.57 -19.09
C GLN A 98 -6.78 -11.09 -18.60
N PHE A 99 -6.12 -10.31 -17.74
CA PHE A 99 -4.90 -10.74 -17.05
C PHE A 99 -5.29 -11.45 -15.76
N THR A 100 -4.71 -12.62 -15.50
CA THR A 100 -5.15 -13.49 -14.39
C THR A 100 -4.12 -13.68 -13.30
N ALA A 101 -2.87 -13.38 -13.57
CA ALA A 101 -1.80 -13.40 -12.58
C ALA A 101 -0.70 -12.45 -13.03
N ASN A 102 -0.14 -11.65 -12.13
CA ASN A 102 1.06 -10.88 -12.40
C ASN A 102 2.08 -11.05 -11.27
N LYS A 103 3.36 -11.06 -11.63
CA LYS A 103 4.52 -11.11 -10.74
C LYS A 103 5.54 -10.05 -11.12
N ILE A 104 6.18 -9.51 -10.09
CA ILE A 104 7.23 -8.50 -10.21
C ILE A 104 8.54 -9.06 -9.67
N PHE A 105 9.63 -8.81 -10.41
CA PHE A 105 10.98 -9.06 -9.93
C PHE A 105 11.86 -7.83 -10.21
N GLN A 106 12.69 -7.45 -9.24
CA GLN A 106 13.77 -6.51 -9.49
C GLN A 106 15.04 -7.27 -9.89
N LEU A 107 15.74 -6.77 -10.90
CA LEU A 107 17.01 -7.27 -11.37
C LEU A 107 18.17 -6.54 -10.68
N ASN A 108 19.36 -7.13 -10.76
CA ASN A 108 20.56 -6.58 -10.10
C ASN A 108 21.03 -5.25 -10.69
N ASP A 109 20.59 -4.91 -11.90
CA ASP A 109 20.86 -3.65 -12.59
C ASP A 109 19.79 -2.57 -12.32
N GLU A 110 18.99 -2.76 -11.25
CA GLU A 110 17.90 -1.89 -10.82
C GLU A 110 16.67 -1.86 -11.75
N SER A 111 16.71 -2.59 -12.87
CA SER A 111 15.53 -2.76 -13.74
C SER A 111 14.50 -3.74 -13.15
N TYR A 112 13.30 -3.77 -13.73
CA TYR A 112 12.21 -4.62 -13.25
C TYR A 112 11.64 -5.51 -14.35
N ILE A 113 11.32 -6.75 -13.99
CA ILE A 113 10.51 -7.67 -14.79
C ILE A 113 9.10 -7.64 -14.24
N TYR A 114 8.13 -7.43 -15.13
CA TYR A 114 6.72 -7.62 -14.87
C TYR A 114 6.19 -8.67 -15.85
N GLY A 115 5.70 -9.78 -15.32
CA GLY A 115 5.17 -10.88 -16.12
C GLY A 115 3.81 -11.30 -15.60
N GLY A 116 2.97 -11.77 -16.50
CA GLY A 116 1.66 -12.29 -16.22
C GLY A 116 1.14 -13.21 -17.31
N ALA A 117 -0.09 -13.68 -17.14
CA ALA A 117 -0.76 -14.53 -18.11
C ALA A 117 -2.09 -13.91 -18.52
N THR A 118 -2.45 -14.07 -19.80
CA THR A 118 -3.78 -13.75 -20.32
C THR A 118 -4.51 -15.04 -20.69
N GLU A 119 -5.82 -15.09 -20.44
CA GLU A 119 -6.65 -16.25 -20.84
C GLU A 119 -6.99 -16.26 -22.33
N ILE A 120 -6.81 -15.12 -23.00
CA ILE A 120 -7.13 -14.91 -24.41
C ILE A 120 -5.89 -14.36 -25.12
N ASP A 121 -5.70 -14.73 -26.39
CA ASP A 121 -4.66 -14.16 -27.23
C ASP A 121 -4.89 -12.66 -27.41
N CYS A 122 -4.00 -11.88 -26.82
CA CYS A 122 -4.08 -10.43 -26.73
C CYS A 122 -3.29 -9.72 -27.84
N GLY A 123 -2.86 -10.46 -28.86
CA GLY A 123 -1.94 -9.98 -29.88
C GLY A 123 -0.49 -10.12 -29.41
N GLU A 124 0.40 -9.21 -29.86
CA GLU A 124 1.87 -9.35 -29.70
C GLU A 124 2.39 -9.34 -28.25
N ASN A 125 1.54 -9.28 -27.24
CA ASN A 125 1.97 -9.13 -25.85
C ASN A 125 1.19 -10.00 -24.86
N ASN A 126 1.37 -11.32 -25.00
CA ASN A 126 0.79 -12.37 -24.16
C ASN A 126 1.46 -12.50 -22.77
N GLY A 127 1.80 -11.36 -22.15
CA GLY A 127 2.04 -11.32 -20.71
C GLY A 127 3.47 -11.12 -20.22
N PHE A 128 4.41 -10.57 -21.00
CA PHE A 128 5.75 -10.27 -20.45
C PHE A 128 6.26 -8.89 -20.86
N TRP A 129 6.62 -8.09 -19.85
CA TRP A 129 7.17 -6.75 -20.02
C TRP A 129 8.46 -6.58 -19.21
N THR A 130 9.50 -6.07 -19.86
CA THR A 130 10.67 -5.53 -19.16
C THR A 130 10.42 -4.04 -18.94
N LEU A 131 10.52 -3.61 -17.70
CA LEU A 131 10.42 -2.22 -17.30
C LEU A 131 11.83 -1.72 -17.00
N VAL A 132 12.35 -0.90 -17.91
CA VAL A 132 13.47 0.02 -17.64
C VAL A 132 12.96 1.28 -16.97
#